data_AF-A0A8H5BGW7-F1
#
_entry.id   AF-A0A8H5BGW7-F1
#
_cell.length_a   1.000
_cell.length_b   1.000
_cell.length_c   1.000
_cell.angle_alpha   90.00
_cell.angle_beta   90.00
_cell.angle_gamma   90.00
#
_symmetry.space_group_name_H-M   'P 1'
#
loop_
_entity.id
_entity.type
_entity.pdbx_description
1 polymer ?
#
loop_
_entity_poly.entity_id
_entity_poly.type
_entity_poly.pdbx_seq_one_letter_code
_entity_poly.pdbx_strand_id
1 'polypeptide(L)'
;MGREHVGKGVNVALGPMMNMDRVAQGGRNWEGFGADPFLAGEAAYETVLGMQQAGITACAKHFMFNKQEHKRTTTSSFVDSEPHMRFMGTHAINSTYACKNSPTINALLKSEYGFRGYMMSVWQATLSTFGSVAGGLDMTMPGDITFDSGDSYFGVNLTEYVRNVTIPEERVDDMATRILAAWYLAHQDSPSYPSTNFNAFNIPDEATNERVNVQADHYKIVRKIGCAGIVLLKNEKPKQKFPHTNTDLDRPALPLTGRERAVLVAGLDAAPQRGGPNMFSDQGGNEGILAMGWGSG
;
A
#
# COMPACT_ATOMS: atom_id res chain seq x y z
N MET A 1 -0.50 12.00 3.72
CA MET A 1 0.25 11.09 2.84
C MET A 1 1.37 11.81 2.09
N GLY A 2 1.20 12.27 0.85
CA GLY A 2 2.31 12.74 -0.01
C GLY A 2 3.23 13.79 0.63
N ARG A 3 2.67 14.94 1.05
CA ARG A 3 3.41 16.02 1.73
C ARG A 3 4.14 15.57 3.01
N GLU A 4 3.65 14.52 3.68
CA GLU A 4 4.23 14.00 4.92
C GLU A 4 5.45 13.13 4.63
N HIS A 5 5.40 12.32 3.57
CA HIS A 5 6.54 11.54 3.11
C HIS A 5 7.65 12.47 2.59
N VAL A 6 7.31 13.49 1.79
CA VAL A 6 8.27 14.51 1.35
C VAL A 6 8.86 15.25 2.55
N GLY A 7 8.05 15.69 3.51
CA GLY A 7 8.56 16.30 4.76
C GLY A 7 9.44 15.38 5.62
N LYS A 8 9.47 14.07 5.33
CA LYS A 8 10.37 13.07 5.93
C LYS A 8 11.60 12.71 5.09
N GLY A 9 11.75 13.31 3.92
CA GLY A 9 12.83 13.01 2.97
C GLY A 9 12.66 11.65 2.28
N VAL A 10 11.43 11.17 2.13
CA VAL A 10 11.13 9.89 1.46
C VAL A 10 10.90 10.13 -0.04
N ASN A 11 11.62 9.42 -0.90
CA ASN A 11 11.52 9.53 -2.36
C ASN A 11 10.35 8.74 -2.96
N VAL A 12 9.86 7.69 -2.29
CA VAL A 12 8.85 6.77 -2.81
C VAL A 12 7.82 6.42 -1.73
N ALA A 13 6.54 6.67 -2.00
CA ALA A 13 5.43 6.20 -1.16
C ALA A 13 5.03 4.78 -1.59
N LEU A 14 5.05 3.81 -0.67
CA LEU A 14 4.71 2.41 -0.93
C LEU A 14 3.19 2.17 -0.95
N GLY A 15 2.50 2.87 -1.87
CA GLY A 15 1.07 2.76 -2.14
C GLY A 15 0.64 3.64 -3.34
N PRO A 16 -0.65 3.61 -3.73
CA PRO A 16 -1.76 2.89 -3.10
C PRO A 16 -1.74 1.36 -3.35
N MET A 17 -2.58 0.65 -2.61
CA MET A 17 -2.86 -0.77 -2.83
C MET A 17 -4.03 -0.94 -3.80
N MET A 18 -3.89 -1.78 -4.83
CA MET A 18 -4.81 -1.94 -5.97
C MET A 18 -5.26 -3.39 -6.20
N ASN A 19 -4.99 -4.29 -5.25
CA ASN A 19 -5.38 -5.69 -5.36
C ASN A 19 -6.88 -5.83 -5.11
N MET A 20 -7.68 -5.98 -6.18
CA MET A 20 -9.10 -6.37 -6.10
C MET A 20 -9.41 -7.43 -5.04
N ASP A 21 -10.43 -7.22 -4.22
CA ASP A 21 -10.90 -8.15 -3.18
C ASP A 21 -11.57 -9.41 -3.78
N ARG A 22 -10.77 -10.43 -4.08
CA ARG A 22 -11.28 -11.72 -4.61
C ARG A 22 -11.99 -12.57 -3.54
N VAL A 23 -11.56 -12.47 -2.29
CA VAL A 23 -12.02 -13.30 -1.16
C VAL A 23 -12.16 -12.37 0.05
N ALA A 24 -13.32 -12.36 0.70
CA ALA A 24 -13.62 -11.43 1.80
C ALA A 24 -12.68 -11.63 3.02
N GLN A 25 -12.14 -12.83 3.21
CA GLN A 25 -11.18 -13.17 4.26
C GLN A 25 -9.71 -12.84 3.88
N GLY A 26 -9.48 -12.07 2.80
CA GLY A 26 -8.14 -11.63 2.41
C GLY A 26 -7.57 -10.62 3.40
N GLY A 27 -6.57 -11.04 4.19
CA GLY A 27 -6.05 -10.26 5.34
C GLY A 27 -5.42 -8.89 5.04
N ARG A 28 -5.27 -8.51 3.77
CA ARG A 28 -4.75 -7.20 3.34
C ARG A 28 -5.71 -6.43 2.40
N ASN A 29 -6.92 -6.94 2.18
CA ASN A 29 -7.96 -6.28 1.37
C ASN A 29 -8.19 -4.81 1.79
N TRP A 30 -8.15 -4.57 3.11
CA TRP A 30 -8.36 -3.27 3.74
C TRP A 30 -7.32 -2.18 3.40
N GLU A 31 -6.13 -2.54 2.87
CA GLU A 31 -5.18 -1.56 2.33
C GLU A 31 -5.66 -0.96 1.00
N GLY A 32 -6.59 -1.63 0.31
CA GLY A 32 -7.09 -1.27 -1.02
C GLY A 32 -8.51 -0.70 -0.99
N PHE A 33 -9.16 -0.72 -2.16
CA PHE A 33 -10.43 -0.02 -2.40
C PHE A 33 -11.64 -0.94 -2.66
N GLY A 34 -11.47 -2.27 -2.54
CA GLY A 34 -12.56 -3.25 -2.62
C GLY A 34 -12.53 -4.17 -3.84
N ALA A 35 -13.69 -4.75 -4.17
CA ALA A 35 -13.84 -5.79 -5.20
C ALA A 35 -14.13 -5.27 -6.62
N ASP A 36 -14.59 -4.02 -6.77
CA ASP A 36 -15.00 -3.44 -8.06
C ASP A 36 -13.82 -2.74 -8.78
N PRO A 37 -13.46 -3.14 -10.01
CA PRO A 37 -12.26 -2.64 -10.69
C PRO A 37 -12.37 -1.19 -11.16
N PHE A 38 -13.58 -0.66 -11.34
CA PHE A 38 -13.76 0.75 -11.71
C PHE A 38 -13.53 1.63 -10.48
N LEU A 39 -14.21 1.35 -9.36
CA LEU A 39 -14.01 2.05 -8.09
C LEU A 39 -12.55 1.99 -7.62
N ALA A 40 -11.91 0.82 -7.71
CA ALA A 40 -10.51 0.66 -7.33
C ALA A 40 -9.54 1.39 -8.27
N GLY A 41 -9.85 1.45 -9.58
CA GLY A 41 -9.08 2.21 -10.56
C GLY A 41 -9.12 3.72 -10.30
N GLU A 42 -10.33 4.29 -10.15
CA GLU A 42 -10.54 5.72 -9.88
C GLU A 42 -9.91 6.13 -8.54
N ALA A 43 -10.13 5.37 -7.46
CA ALA A 43 -9.57 5.66 -6.14
C ALA A 43 -8.04 5.54 -6.10
N ALA A 44 -7.46 4.60 -6.85
CA ALA A 44 -6.01 4.50 -7.01
C ALA A 44 -5.45 5.66 -7.85
N TYR A 45 -6.10 6.04 -8.95
CA TYR A 45 -5.71 7.15 -9.81
C TYR A 45 -5.64 8.47 -9.04
N GLU A 46 -6.71 8.84 -8.32
CA GLU A 46 -6.74 10.06 -7.51
C GLU A 46 -5.72 10.02 -6.36
N THR A 47 -5.47 8.85 -5.77
CA THR A 47 -4.44 8.68 -4.73
C THR A 47 -3.02 8.86 -5.29
N VAL A 48 -2.72 8.26 -6.46
CA VAL A 48 -1.44 8.43 -7.17
C VAL A 48 -1.24 9.89 -7.57
N LEU A 49 -2.28 10.53 -8.14
CA LEU A 49 -2.25 11.93 -8.54
C LEU A 49 -1.96 12.85 -7.36
N GLY A 50 -2.68 12.69 -6.24
CA GLY A 50 -2.47 13.47 -5.01
C GLY A 50 -1.15 13.19 -4.28
N MET A 51 -0.52 12.03 -4.51
CA MET A 51 0.85 11.75 -4.06
C MET A 51 1.88 12.45 -4.96
N GLN A 52 1.80 12.27 -6.28
CA GLN A 52 2.77 12.84 -7.23
C GLN A 52 2.71 14.37 -7.29
N GLN A 53 1.53 14.99 -7.19
CA GLN A 53 1.38 16.44 -7.04
C GLN A 53 2.06 17.02 -5.79
N ALA A 54 2.36 16.19 -4.78
CA ALA A 54 3.08 16.61 -3.58
C ALA A 54 4.61 16.47 -3.69
N GLY A 55 5.13 15.96 -4.82
CA GLY A 55 6.57 15.75 -5.05
C GLY A 55 7.08 14.34 -4.69
N ILE A 56 6.21 13.33 -4.59
CA ILE A 56 6.64 11.96 -4.29
C ILE A 56 6.19 10.93 -5.33
N THR A 57 7.12 10.04 -5.72
CA THR A 57 6.83 8.87 -6.54
C THR A 57 5.85 7.95 -5.81
N ALA A 58 4.67 7.72 -6.39
CA ALA A 58 3.73 6.72 -5.89
C ALA A 58 4.11 5.32 -6.39
N CYS A 59 3.85 4.29 -5.59
CA CYS A 59 4.11 2.89 -5.92
C CYS A 59 2.80 2.10 -5.87
N ALA A 60 2.12 2.02 -7.01
CA ALA A 60 0.97 1.17 -7.25
C ALA A 60 1.31 -0.31 -6.92
N LYS A 61 0.83 -0.81 -5.78
CA LYS A 61 1.12 -2.16 -5.26
C LYS A 61 -0.15 -3.01 -5.15
N HIS A 62 -0.09 -4.33 -5.11
CA HIS A 62 1.02 -5.18 -5.51
C HIS A 62 0.78 -5.54 -6.98
N PHE A 63 1.83 -5.87 -7.72
CA PHE A 63 1.67 -6.42 -9.07
C PHE A 63 1.98 -7.94 -8.99
N MET A 64 1.03 -8.85 -8.70
CA MET A 64 -0.45 -8.66 -8.65
C MET A 64 -1.29 -9.52 -7.59
N PHE A 65 -1.75 -10.81 -7.76
CA PHE A 65 -2.59 -11.78 -6.94
C PHE A 65 -2.15 -11.94 -5.46
N ASN A 66 -1.64 -10.93 -4.77
CA ASN A 66 -1.58 -10.98 -3.32
C ASN A 66 -3.01 -10.76 -2.76
N LYS A 67 -3.89 -11.76 -2.99
CA LYS A 67 -5.30 -11.89 -2.58
C LYS A 67 -5.46 -12.72 -1.30
N GLN A 68 -4.38 -13.34 -0.86
CA GLN A 68 -4.29 -14.14 0.36
C GLN A 68 -2.85 -14.09 0.88
N GLU A 69 -2.66 -13.87 2.18
CA GLU A 69 -1.33 -13.97 2.79
C GLU A 69 -0.91 -15.43 3.04
N HIS A 70 -1.87 -16.35 3.15
CA HIS A 70 -1.58 -17.75 3.41
C HIS A 70 -0.78 -18.36 2.25
N LYS A 71 0.47 -18.75 2.53
CA LYS A 71 1.47 -19.23 1.57
C LYS A 71 1.77 -18.22 0.44
N ARG A 72 1.73 -16.91 0.73
CA ARG A 72 2.02 -15.84 -0.25
C ARG A 72 3.35 -16.02 -0.99
N THR A 73 4.35 -16.61 -0.34
CA THR A 73 5.71 -16.87 -0.84
C THR A 73 5.86 -18.14 -1.69
N THR A 74 4.93 -19.09 -1.59
CA THR A 74 5.07 -20.45 -2.17
C THR A 74 3.87 -20.91 -3.00
N THR A 75 2.84 -20.08 -3.14
CA THR A 75 1.72 -20.30 -4.05
C THR A 75 2.00 -19.73 -5.43
N SER A 76 1.48 -20.41 -6.45
CA SER A 76 1.17 -19.81 -7.76
C SER A 76 -0.34 -19.69 -7.86
N SER A 77 -0.84 -18.64 -8.50
CA SER A 77 -2.22 -18.62 -8.96
C SER A 77 -2.29 -18.62 -10.48
N PHE A 78 -3.36 -19.20 -11.01
CA PHE A 78 -3.52 -19.54 -12.41
C PHE A 78 -4.62 -18.69 -13.06
N VAL A 79 -4.37 -18.20 -14.27
CA VAL A 79 -5.22 -17.24 -15.00
C VAL A 79 -5.31 -17.59 -16.47
N ASP A 80 -6.48 -17.29 -17.01
CA ASP A 80 -6.82 -17.21 -18.43
C ASP A 80 -6.25 -15.95 -19.10
N SER A 81 -6.35 -15.90 -20.43
CA SER A 81 -5.65 -14.93 -21.29
C SER A 81 -6.41 -13.63 -21.57
N GLU A 82 -7.54 -13.37 -20.93
CA GLU A 82 -8.28 -12.10 -21.01
C GLU A 82 -8.24 -11.32 -19.68
N PRO A 83 -7.11 -10.69 -19.33
CA PRO A 83 -6.96 -9.92 -18.10
C PRO A 83 -7.60 -8.53 -18.23
N HIS A 84 -8.91 -8.45 -18.52
CA HIS A 84 -9.71 -7.21 -18.43
C HIS A 84 -9.74 -6.70 -16.98
N MET A 85 -8.70 -5.94 -16.60
CA MET A 85 -8.41 -5.41 -15.25
C MET A 85 -8.53 -6.42 -14.10
N ARG A 86 -8.25 -7.69 -14.38
CA ARG A 86 -8.15 -8.75 -13.36
C ARG A 86 -6.75 -8.69 -12.73
N PHE A 87 -6.51 -7.70 -11.87
CA PHE A 87 -5.20 -7.42 -11.26
C PHE A 87 -4.68 -8.57 -10.39
N MET A 88 -4.08 -9.62 -11.00
CA MET A 88 -3.61 -10.81 -10.28
C MET A 88 -2.54 -11.76 -10.97
N GLY A 89 -1.36 -12.32 -10.50
CA GLY A 89 -0.10 -11.92 -9.76
C GLY A 89 0.49 -12.46 -8.38
N THR A 90 0.61 -13.73 -7.92
CA THR A 90 1.07 -14.00 -6.49
C THR A 90 2.60 -13.78 -6.33
N HIS A 91 3.31 -14.44 -5.40
CA HIS A 91 4.74 -14.68 -5.66
C HIS A 91 4.96 -15.29 -7.05
N ALA A 92 4.00 -16.05 -7.62
CA ALA A 92 3.99 -16.55 -8.99
C ALA A 92 2.65 -16.44 -9.75
N ILE A 93 2.76 -16.43 -11.08
CA ILE A 93 1.65 -16.36 -12.04
C ILE A 93 1.89 -17.45 -13.07
N ASN A 94 0.94 -18.37 -13.25
CA ASN A 94 1.09 -19.50 -14.16
C ASN A 94 2.46 -20.21 -13.95
N SER A 95 2.79 -20.50 -12.69
CA SER A 95 4.04 -21.09 -12.19
C SER A 95 5.33 -20.25 -12.33
N THR A 96 5.29 -19.03 -12.88
CA THR A 96 6.46 -18.15 -13.01
C THR A 96 6.40 -16.98 -12.02
N TYR A 97 7.44 -16.82 -11.20
CA TYR A 97 7.46 -15.80 -10.14
C TYR A 97 7.25 -14.37 -10.67
N ALA A 98 6.44 -13.56 -9.99
CA ALA A 98 5.94 -12.26 -10.46
C ALA A 98 7.07 -11.28 -10.80
N CYS A 99 8.07 -11.13 -9.93
CA CYS A 99 9.26 -10.29 -10.17
C CYS A 99 10.24 -10.87 -11.24
N LYS A 100 9.82 -11.89 -12.00
CA LYS A 100 10.45 -12.37 -13.23
C LYS A 100 9.44 -12.79 -14.31
N ASN A 101 8.20 -12.30 -14.24
CA ASN A 101 7.13 -12.72 -15.13
C ASN A 101 7.03 -11.81 -16.38
N SER A 102 7.82 -12.14 -17.41
CA SER A 102 7.85 -11.39 -18.67
C SER A 102 6.46 -11.16 -19.32
N PRO A 103 5.50 -12.13 -19.33
CA PRO A 103 4.15 -11.87 -19.84
C PRO A 103 3.40 -10.73 -19.13
N THR A 104 3.49 -10.61 -17.81
CA THR A 104 2.79 -9.54 -17.07
C THR A 104 3.58 -8.24 -16.98
N ILE A 105 4.91 -8.29 -16.87
CA ILE A 105 5.73 -7.07 -16.78
C ILE A 105 6.08 -6.51 -18.16
N ASN A 106 6.66 -7.32 -19.06
CA ASN A 106 7.14 -6.82 -20.35
C ASN A 106 6.01 -6.66 -21.36
N ALA A 107 5.17 -7.69 -21.55
CA ALA A 107 4.10 -7.64 -22.55
C ALA A 107 2.93 -6.77 -22.06
N LEU A 108 2.28 -7.11 -20.95
CA LEU A 108 1.12 -6.36 -20.45
C LEU A 108 1.51 -4.95 -19.94
N LEU A 109 2.32 -4.85 -18.88
CA LEU A 109 2.56 -3.55 -18.23
C LEU A 109 3.42 -2.59 -19.08
N LYS A 110 4.61 -3.02 -19.53
CA LYS A 110 5.55 -2.13 -20.24
C LYS A 110 5.21 -1.91 -21.72
N SER A 111 4.59 -2.88 -22.41
CA SER A 111 4.27 -2.76 -23.84
C SER A 111 2.80 -2.38 -24.11
N GLU A 112 1.83 -3.18 -23.66
CA GLU A 112 0.40 -2.94 -23.92
C GLU A 112 -0.12 -1.69 -23.19
N TYR A 113 0.12 -1.59 -21.88
CA TYR A 113 -0.22 -0.40 -21.09
C TYR A 113 0.86 0.71 -21.19
N GLY A 114 1.96 0.45 -21.91
CA GLY A 114 2.99 1.44 -22.23
C GLY A 114 3.72 2.06 -21.04
N PHE A 115 3.77 1.38 -19.88
CA PHE A 115 4.28 1.95 -18.62
C PHE A 115 5.73 2.45 -18.72
N ARG A 116 5.94 3.70 -18.34
CA ARG A 116 7.23 4.42 -18.42
C ARG A 116 7.98 4.54 -17.09
N GLY A 117 7.35 4.19 -15.98
CA GLY A 117 8.04 4.03 -14.69
C GLY A 117 8.85 2.75 -14.61
N TYR A 118 9.35 2.46 -13.42
CA TYR A 118 10.18 1.30 -13.09
C TYR A 118 9.43 0.26 -12.25
N MET A 119 9.81 -1.01 -12.37
CA MET A 119 9.34 -2.10 -11.53
C MET A 119 10.31 -2.38 -10.39
N MET A 120 9.85 -2.18 -9.15
CA MET A 120 10.54 -2.63 -7.94
C MET A 120 10.00 -3.99 -7.45
N SER A 121 10.83 -4.78 -6.78
CA SER A 121 10.37 -6.00 -6.11
C SER A 121 9.65 -5.68 -4.81
N VAL A 122 8.77 -6.59 -4.36
CA VAL A 122 8.48 -6.70 -2.93
C VAL A 122 9.76 -7.17 -2.20
N TRP A 123 9.89 -6.86 -0.92
CA TRP A 123 11.00 -7.29 -0.08
C TRP A 123 11.19 -8.81 -0.18
N GLN A 124 12.39 -9.25 -0.55
CA GLN A 124 12.77 -10.67 -0.80
C GLN A 124 12.03 -11.37 -1.97
N ALA A 125 11.36 -10.64 -2.88
CA ALA A 125 10.66 -11.24 -4.02
C ALA A 125 11.50 -11.37 -5.30
N THR A 126 12.71 -10.81 -5.34
CA THR A 126 13.71 -11.08 -6.39
C THR A 126 14.31 -12.47 -6.14
N LEU A 127 14.39 -13.32 -7.18
CA LEU A 127 14.75 -14.74 -7.03
C LEU A 127 15.73 -15.26 -8.10
N SER A 128 16.31 -14.38 -8.92
CA SER A 128 17.53 -14.61 -9.72
C SER A 128 17.92 -13.34 -10.47
N THR A 129 19.21 -13.16 -10.80
CA THR A 129 19.74 -12.02 -11.56
C THR A 129 19.12 -11.94 -12.96
N PHE A 130 19.56 -12.82 -13.87
CA PHE A 130 19.10 -12.85 -15.26
C PHE A 130 17.58 -13.04 -15.38
N GLY A 131 16.99 -13.91 -14.57
CA GLY A 131 15.56 -14.19 -14.62
C GLY A 131 14.71 -12.95 -14.31
N SER A 132 15.02 -12.21 -13.25
CA SER A 132 14.29 -10.98 -12.93
C SER A 132 14.53 -9.86 -13.95
N VAL A 133 15.77 -9.69 -14.41
CA VAL A 133 16.11 -8.66 -15.41
C VAL A 133 15.45 -8.91 -16.77
N ALA A 134 15.52 -10.13 -17.30
CA ALA A 134 14.84 -10.53 -18.53
C ALA A 134 13.31 -10.60 -18.34
N GLY A 135 12.86 -10.89 -17.12
CA GLY A 135 11.47 -10.80 -16.69
C GLY A 135 10.94 -9.37 -16.52
N GLY A 136 11.78 -8.34 -16.72
CA GLY A 136 11.37 -6.93 -16.77
C GLY A 136 11.51 -6.14 -15.47
N LEU A 137 12.04 -6.72 -14.39
CA LEU A 137 12.34 -6.01 -13.15
C LEU A 137 13.42 -4.94 -13.37
N ASP A 138 13.29 -3.80 -12.70
CA ASP A 138 14.23 -2.66 -12.77
C ASP A 138 14.96 -2.39 -11.45
N MET A 139 14.35 -2.72 -10.31
CA MET A 139 14.89 -2.49 -8.97
C MET A 139 14.61 -3.68 -8.05
N THR A 140 15.63 -4.15 -7.33
CA THR A 140 15.48 -5.14 -6.26
C THR A 140 15.43 -4.45 -4.91
N MET A 141 14.59 -4.94 -3.99
CA MET A 141 14.40 -4.41 -2.63
C MET A 141 14.31 -5.56 -1.60
N PRO A 142 14.87 -5.39 -0.39
CA PRO A 142 15.66 -4.23 0.05
C PRO A 142 17.05 -4.16 -0.60
N GLY A 143 17.51 -5.27 -1.21
CA GLY A 143 18.77 -5.36 -1.94
C GLY A 143 19.39 -6.75 -1.82
N ASP A 144 19.27 -7.34 -0.63
CA ASP A 144 19.75 -8.67 -0.27
C ASP A 144 18.91 -9.83 -0.86
N ILE A 145 19.45 -11.05 -0.75
CA ILE A 145 18.71 -12.30 -1.05
C ILE A 145 17.81 -12.68 0.12
N THR A 146 18.29 -12.48 1.34
CA THR A 146 17.53 -12.57 2.61
C THR A 146 18.06 -11.49 3.55
N PHE A 147 17.23 -10.98 4.48
CA PHE A 147 17.60 -9.81 5.28
C PHE A 147 18.97 -9.97 5.94
N ASP A 148 19.82 -8.97 5.74
CA ASP A 148 21.18 -8.86 6.28
C ASP A 148 22.18 -9.96 5.82
N SER A 149 21.90 -10.69 4.72
CA SER A 149 22.83 -11.73 4.20
C SER A 149 24.13 -11.19 3.61
N GLY A 150 24.18 -9.92 3.22
CA GLY A 150 25.36 -9.27 2.62
C GLY A 150 25.66 -9.68 1.17
N ASP A 151 24.86 -10.58 0.58
CA ASP A 151 24.85 -10.89 -0.85
C ASP A 151 23.70 -10.15 -1.56
N SER A 152 23.55 -10.35 -2.87
CA SER A 152 22.45 -9.76 -3.65
C SER A 152 22.24 -10.53 -4.96
N TYR A 153 21.00 -10.61 -5.44
CA TYR A 153 20.74 -11.02 -6.82
C TYR A 153 21.14 -9.96 -7.84
N PHE A 154 21.18 -8.67 -7.47
CA PHE A 154 21.70 -7.60 -8.34
C PHE A 154 23.12 -7.23 -7.86
N GLY A 155 23.44 -5.94 -7.68
CA GLY A 155 24.75 -5.48 -7.23
C GLY A 155 25.90 -6.05 -8.06
N VAL A 156 26.87 -6.70 -7.38
CA VAL A 156 28.03 -7.36 -8.01
C VAL A 156 27.58 -8.42 -9.03
N ASN A 157 26.56 -9.22 -8.74
CA ASN A 157 26.08 -10.24 -9.68
C ASN A 157 25.55 -9.59 -10.98
N LEU A 158 24.72 -8.55 -10.89
CA LEU A 158 24.25 -7.83 -12.09
C LEU A 158 25.43 -7.22 -12.87
N THR A 159 26.43 -6.69 -12.17
CA THR A 159 27.64 -6.13 -12.79
C THR A 159 28.40 -7.20 -13.60
N GLU A 160 28.58 -8.41 -13.06
CA GLU A 160 29.24 -9.51 -13.79
C GLU A 160 28.41 -10.03 -14.97
N TYR A 161 27.08 -10.09 -14.83
CA TYR A 161 26.18 -10.46 -15.94
C TYR A 161 26.20 -9.45 -17.10
N VAL A 162 26.52 -8.17 -16.85
CA VAL A 162 26.77 -7.18 -17.93
C VAL A 162 28.18 -7.32 -18.49
N ARG A 163 29.20 -7.44 -17.62
CA ARG A 163 30.61 -7.61 -18.04
C ARG A 163 30.84 -8.84 -18.94
N ASN A 164 30.11 -9.92 -18.70
CA ASN A 164 30.16 -11.14 -19.53
C ASN A 164 29.16 -11.15 -20.70
N VAL A 165 28.47 -10.03 -20.95
CA VAL A 165 27.54 -9.80 -22.08
C VAL A 165 26.31 -10.75 -22.06
N THR A 166 25.99 -11.36 -20.92
CA THR A 166 24.74 -12.15 -20.76
C THR A 166 23.51 -11.23 -20.59
N ILE A 167 23.71 -10.03 -20.05
CA ILE A 167 22.72 -8.95 -19.98
C ILE A 167 23.27 -7.76 -20.77
N PRO A 168 22.59 -7.27 -21.83
CA PRO A 168 23.01 -6.08 -22.56
C PRO A 168 23.06 -4.84 -21.67
N GLU A 169 24.03 -3.96 -21.89
CA GLU A 169 24.19 -2.70 -21.15
C GLU A 169 22.95 -1.80 -21.28
N GLU A 170 22.38 -1.72 -22.49
CA GLU A 170 21.09 -1.05 -22.79
C GLU A 170 19.92 -1.50 -21.89
N ARG A 171 19.94 -2.76 -21.40
CA ARG A 171 18.89 -3.25 -20.50
C ARG A 171 19.03 -2.62 -19.12
N VAL A 172 20.25 -2.37 -18.64
CA VAL A 172 20.49 -1.67 -17.36
C VAL A 172 20.27 -0.17 -17.52
N ASP A 173 20.60 0.41 -18.68
CA ASP A 173 20.25 1.80 -19.01
C ASP A 173 18.73 2.06 -18.97
N ASP A 174 17.89 1.15 -19.48
CA ASP A 174 16.43 1.24 -19.34
C ASP A 174 15.98 1.22 -17.86
N MET A 175 16.62 0.41 -17.00
CA MET A 175 16.30 0.42 -15.56
C MET A 175 16.63 1.78 -14.93
N ALA A 176 17.87 2.25 -15.12
CA ALA A 176 18.35 3.51 -14.55
C ALA A 176 17.52 4.69 -15.08
N THR A 177 17.24 4.70 -16.38
CA THR A 177 16.41 5.72 -17.04
C THR A 177 15.00 5.77 -16.46
N ARG A 178 14.34 4.62 -16.22
CA ARG A 178 13.00 4.58 -15.62
C ARG A 178 12.97 5.07 -14.17
N ILE A 179 14.00 4.74 -13.39
CA ILE A 179 14.15 5.15 -11.99
C ILE A 179 14.36 6.68 -11.94
N LEU A 180 15.31 7.20 -12.73
CA LEU A 180 15.59 8.63 -12.80
C LEU A 180 14.43 9.43 -13.39
N ALA A 181 13.73 8.91 -14.41
CA ALA A 181 12.56 9.58 -14.99
C ALA A 181 11.42 9.74 -13.97
N ALA A 182 11.18 8.76 -13.10
CA ALA A 182 10.21 8.89 -12.01
C ALA A 182 10.65 9.93 -10.97
N TRP A 183 11.94 9.95 -10.62
CA TRP A 183 12.55 10.90 -9.69
C TRP A 183 12.46 12.36 -10.18
N TYR A 184 12.80 12.62 -11.45
CA TYR A 184 12.63 13.92 -12.11
C TYR A 184 11.15 14.32 -12.27
N LEU A 185 10.26 13.37 -12.60
CA LEU A 185 8.81 13.62 -12.72
C LEU A 185 8.18 14.05 -11.37
N ALA A 186 8.76 13.62 -10.26
CA ALA A 186 8.38 14.03 -8.91
C ALA A 186 9.19 15.24 -8.38
N HIS A 187 10.01 15.89 -9.22
CA HIS A 187 10.83 17.07 -8.89
C HIS A 187 11.80 16.89 -7.71
N GLN A 188 12.32 15.68 -7.55
CA GLN A 188 13.19 15.29 -6.44
C GLN A 188 14.66 15.63 -6.67
N ASP A 189 14.97 16.15 -7.87
CA ASP A 189 16.22 16.76 -8.27
C ASP A 189 16.41 18.18 -7.71
N SER A 190 15.34 18.80 -7.19
CA SER A 190 15.42 20.13 -6.58
C SER A 190 16.38 20.13 -5.38
N PRO A 191 17.30 21.11 -5.27
CA PRO A 191 18.12 21.29 -4.06
C PRO A 191 17.29 21.71 -2.83
N SER A 192 15.98 21.94 -2.98
CA SER A 192 15.04 22.11 -1.88
C SER A 192 14.36 20.81 -1.43
N TYR A 193 14.68 19.66 -2.03
CA TYR A 193 14.13 18.37 -1.59
C TYR A 193 14.83 17.95 -0.29
N PRO A 194 14.09 17.70 0.81
CA PRO A 194 14.70 17.46 2.12
C PRO A 194 15.35 16.08 2.19
N SER A 195 16.44 16.00 2.95
CA SER A 195 17.08 14.73 3.30
C SER A 195 16.25 13.91 4.29
N THR A 196 16.49 12.60 4.33
CA THR A 196 15.82 11.66 5.24
C THR A 196 16.10 12.00 6.70
N ASN A 197 15.05 12.39 7.45
CA ASN A 197 15.18 12.94 8.81
C ASN A 197 14.64 12.02 9.93
N PHE A 198 14.59 10.71 9.66
CA PHE A 198 14.11 9.68 10.59
C PHE A 198 14.75 8.31 10.29
N ASN A 199 14.75 7.43 11.30
CA ASN A 199 15.23 6.07 11.20
C ASN A 199 14.14 5.09 11.66
N ALA A 200 13.53 4.39 10.70
CA ALA A 200 12.46 3.42 10.96
C ALA A 200 12.90 2.22 11.82
N PHE A 201 14.19 1.85 11.75
CA PHE A 201 14.74 0.68 12.44
C PHE A 201 15.26 1.00 13.85
N ASN A 202 15.49 2.27 14.17
CA ASN A 202 15.94 2.72 15.48
C ASN A 202 15.20 3.99 15.93
N ILE A 203 13.89 3.85 16.17
CA ILE A 203 13.00 4.95 16.56
C ILE A 203 13.47 5.70 17.84
N PRO A 204 14.05 5.05 18.88
CA PRO A 204 14.50 5.76 20.08
C PRO A 204 15.69 6.71 19.84
N ASP A 205 16.59 6.40 18.90
CA ASP A 205 17.85 7.12 18.71
C ASP A 205 17.65 8.55 18.18
N GLU A 206 18.05 9.54 18.97
CA GLU A 206 17.98 10.95 18.61
C GLU A 206 19.04 11.36 17.59
N ALA A 207 20.16 10.64 17.46
CA ALA A 207 21.21 10.93 16.49
C ALA A 207 20.79 10.64 15.04
N THR A 208 19.79 9.77 14.84
CA THR A 208 19.21 9.45 13.52
C THR A 208 17.72 9.81 13.39
N ASN A 209 17.14 10.58 14.32
CA ASN A 209 15.75 11.05 14.27
C ASN A 209 15.59 12.51 14.70
N GLU A 210 15.51 13.44 13.74
CA GLU A 210 15.27 14.88 13.96
C GLU A 210 13.87 15.22 14.50
N ARG A 211 12.96 14.23 14.60
CA ARG A 211 11.57 14.37 15.07
C ARG A 211 10.69 15.37 14.28
N VAL A 212 11.09 15.82 13.08
CA VAL A 212 10.37 16.80 12.24
C VAL A 212 8.87 16.52 12.17
N ASN A 213 8.04 17.50 12.57
CA ASN A 213 6.58 17.41 12.52
C ASN A 213 6.07 17.76 11.12
N VAL A 214 5.42 16.79 10.47
CA VAL A 214 4.90 16.90 9.10
C VAL A 214 3.36 16.93 9.03
N GLN A 215 2.67 16.83 10.17
CA GLN A 215 1.22 16.57 10.24
C GLN A 215 0.33 17.73 9.74
N ALA A 216 0.87 18.96 9.71
CA ALA A 216 0.17 20.18 9.33
C ALA A 216 -1.24 20.26 9.95
N ASP A 217 -2.29 20.37 9.12
CA ASP A 217 -3.69 20.26 9.52
C ASP A 217 -4.40 19.02 8.93
N HIS A 218 -3.63 17.99 8.55
CA HIS A 218 -4.16 16.80 7.86
C HIS A 218 -5.22 16.03 8.67
N TYR A 219 -5.25 16.18 10.00
CA TYR A 219 -6.32 15.66 10.86
C TYR A 219 -7.73 16.09 10.39
N LYS A 220 -7.86 17.26 9.74
CA LYS A 220 -9.13 17.73 9.16
C LYS A 220 -9.60 16.85 8.00
N ILE A 221 -8.70 16.50 7.08
CA ILE A 221 -9.06 15.66 5.92
C ILE A 221 -9.23 14.19 6.35
N VAL A 222 -8.41 13.69 7.28
CA VAL A 222 -8.61 12.36 7.90
C VAL A 222 -10.00 12.26 8.54
N ARG A 223 -10.41 13.25 9.35
CA ARG A 223 -11.76 13.29 9.93
C ARG A 223 -12.85 13.41 8.86
N LYS A 224 -12.66 14.21 7.81
CA LYS A 224 -13.65 14.36 6.72
C LYS A 224 -13.86 13.03 5.98
N ILE A 225 -12.77 12.33 5.62
CA ILE A 225 -12.83 11.03 4.94
C ILE A 225 -13.45 9.98 5.88
N GLY A 226 -13.00 9.91 7.14
CA GLY A 226 -13.54 8.99 8.14
C GLY A 226 -15.04 9.16 8.37
N CYS A 227 -15.55 10.39 8.41
CA CYS A 227 -17.00 10.63 8.48
C CYS A 227 -17.76 10.30 7.17
N ALA A 228 -17.13 10.49 6.01
CA ALA A 228 -17.75 10.21 4.70
C ALA A 228 -17.79 8.71 4.35
N GLY A 229 -16.85 7.91 4.88
CA GLY A 229 -16.80 6.46 4.67
C GLY A 229 -17.78 5.63 5.51
N ILE A 230 -18.55 6.24 6.42
CA ILE A 230 -19.50 5.53 7.29
C ILE A 230 -20.75 5.14 6.48
N VAL A 231 -20.89 3.85 6.18
CA VAL A 231 -22.06 3.31 5.48
C VAL A 231 -23.22 3.07 6.45
N LEU A 232 -24.32 3.83 6.31
CA LEU A 232 -25.54 3.65 7.09
C LEU A 232 -26.35 2.44 6.58
N LEU A 233 -25.96 1.24 6.99
CA LEU A 233 -26.58 -0.03 6.55
C LEU A 233 -28.06 -0.17 6.96
N LYS A 234 -28.49 0.46 8.07
CA LYS A 234 -29.86 0.34 8.59
C LYS A 234 -30.27 1.53 9.45
N ASN A 235 -31.49 2.03 9.24
CA ASN A 235 -32.11 3.06 10.08
C ASN A 235 -33.65 2.90 10.13
N GLU A 236 -34.16 2.10 11.08
CA GLU A 236 -35.60 1.87 11.27
C GLU A 236 -36.18 2.76 12.38
N LYS A 237 -37.51 2.96 12.38
CA LYS A 237 -38.24 3.41 13.57
C LYS A 237 -38.28 2.30 14.63
N PRO A 238 -38.31 2.59 15.93
CA PRO A 238 -38.46 1.57 16.98
C PRO A 238 -39.76 0.77 16.80
N LYS A 239 -39.66 -0.57 16.70
CA LYS A 239 -40.82 -1.48 16.52
C LYS A 239 -41.58 -1.77 17.80
N GLN A 240 -41.07 -1.32 18.94
CA GLN A 240 -41.60 -1.61 20.27
C GLN A 240 -41.96 -0.30 20.97
N LYS A 241 -43.25 -0.12 21.31
CA LYS A 241 -43.66 0.99 22.18
C LYS A 241 -43.21 0.70 23.60
N PHE A 242 -42.35 1.53 24.16
CA PHE A 242 -41.90 1.40 25.54
C PHE A 242 -43.03 1.88 26.49
N PRO A 243 -43.58 1.01 27.37
CA PRO A 243 -44.59 1.43 28.31
C PRO A 243 -44.05 2.52 29.25
N HIS A 244 -44.89 3.48 29.60
CA HIS A 244 -44.58 4.65 30.42
C HIS A 244 -43.60 5.69 29.82
N THR A 245 -43.16 5.56 28.55
CA THR A 245 -42.50 6.67 27.86
C THR A 245 -43.52 7.53 27.12
N ASN A 246 -43.64 8.81 27.48
CA ASN A 246 -44.54 9.77 26.80
C ASN A 246 -43.94 10.31 25.49
N THR A 247 -43.24 9.42 24.77
CA THR A 247 -42.43 9.71 23.58
C THR A 247 -42.54 8.53 22.62
N ASP A 248 -43.66 8.46 21.89
CA ASP A 248 -43.70 7.74 20.63
C ASP A 248 -42.67 8.38 19.69
N LEU A 249 -41.46 7.82 19.66
CA LEU A 249 -40.42 8.22 18.72
C LEU A 249 -40.76 7.69 17.33
N ASP A 250 -41.74 8.33 16.68
CA ASP A 250 -42.13 8.05 15.29
C ASP A 250 -41.08 8.55 14.26
N ARG A 251 -39.80 8.46 14.62
CA ARG A 251 -38.63 8.82 13.82
C ARG A 251 -37.67 7.63 13.71
N PRO A 252 -36.85 7.54 12.65
CA PRO A 252 -35.72 6.61 12.63
C PRO A 252 -34.76 6.87 13.79
N ALA A 253 -34.01 5.85 14.21
CA ALA A 253 -33.06 5.95 15.32
C ALA A 253 -31.99 7.03 15.12
N LEU A 254 -31.49 7.20 13.89
CA LEU A 254 -30.52 8.23 13.51
C LEU A 254 -31.16 9.32 12.63
N PRO A 255 -30.70 10.59 12.72
CA PRO A 255 -29.65 11.09 13.61
C PRO A 255 -30.07 11.13 15.09
N LEU A 256 -29.10 11.30 15.99
CA LEU A 256 -29.37 11.64 17.39
C LEU A 256 -29.85 13.11 17.47
N THR A 257 -30.68 13.42 18.47
CA THR A 257 -31.29 14.76 18.61
C THR A 257 -30.54 15.72 19.54
N GLY A 258 -29.55 15.22 20.30
CA GLY A 258 -28.93 15.98 21.38
C GLY A 258 -29.88 16.20 22.57
N ARG A 259 -30.92 15.38 22.68
CA ARG A 259 -31.96 15.42 23.73
C ARG A 259 -32.23 14.05 24.36
N GLU A 260 -31.44 13.06 23.97
CA GLU A 260 -31.43 11.71 24.53
C GLU A 260 -31.13 11.77 26.05
N ARG A 261 -32.07 11.33 26.89
CA ARG A 261 -31.98 11.45 28.37
C ARG A 261 -30.77 10.73 28.98
N ALA A 262 -30.31 9.68 28.32
CA ALA A 262 -29.11 8.93 28.64
C ALA A 262 -28.58 8.32 27.33
N VAL A 263 -27.27 8.21 27.21
CA VAL A 263 -26.59 7.52 26.11
C VAL A 263 -25.65 6.49 26.72
N LEU A 264 -25.89 5.21 26.41
CA LEU A 264 -24.96 4.13 26.76
C LEU A 264 -24.03 3.89 25.57
N VAL A 265 -22.74 3.96 25.81
CA VAL A 265 -21.70 3.50 24.89
C VAL A 265 -21.11 2.21 25.48
N ALA A 266 -21.01 1.15 24.68
CA ALA A 266 -20.62 -0.18 25.16
C ALA A 266 -19.90 -0.99 24.06
N GLY A 267 -19.08 -1.95 24.48
CA GLY A 267 -18.20 -2.75 23.61
C GLY A 267 -16.72 -2.38 23.82
N LEU A 268 -15.81 -3.33 23.59
CA LEU A 268 -14.36 -3.11 23.71
C LEU A 268 -13.86 -2.09 22.68
N ASP A 269 -14.41 -2.14 21.46
CA ASP A 269 -14.12 -1.22 20.35
C ASP A 269 -14.46 0.25 20.66
N ALA A 270 -15.28 0.53 21.67
CA ALA A 270 -15.57 1.89 22.11
C ALA A 270 -14.54 2.45 23.11
N ALA A 271 -13.51 1.68 23.49
CA ALA A 271 -12.50 2.06 24.49
C ALA A 271 -11.12 2.28 23.86
N PRO A 272 -10.25 3.11 24.46
CA PRO A 272 -8.85 3.21 24.06
C PRO A 272 -8.06 1.94 24.44
N GLN A 273 -7.02 1.63 23.66
CA GLN A 273 -5.98 0.64 24.01
C GLN A 273 -5.29 1.02 25.34
N ARG A 274 -5.16 0.08 26.28
CA ARG A 274 -4.56 0.35 27.61
C ARG A 274 -3.10 0.81 27.56
N GLY A 275 -2.32 0.31 26.59
CA GLY A 275 -0.93 0.74 26.37
C GLY A 275 -0.79 1.99 25.50
N GLY A 276 -1.90 2.61 25.07
CA GLY A 276 -1.91 3.66 24.04
C GLY A 276 -1.91 3.11 22.61
N PRO A 277 -2.21 3.95 21.60
CA PRO A 277 -2.61 3.53 20.25
C PRO A 277 -1.50 2.90 19.38
N ASN A 278 -0.27 2.82 19.90
CA ASN A 278 0.90 2.23 19.23
C ASN A 278 1.54 1.12 20.09
N MET A 279 0.78 0.49 21.00
CA MET A 279 1.31 -0.51 21.93
C MET A 279 1.69 -1.84 21.28
N PHE A 280 1.13 -2.14 20.10
CA PHE A 280 1.43 -3.34 19.33
C PHE A 280 2.34 -2.98 18.15
N SER A 281 3.46 -3.71 17.98
CA SER A 281 4.26 -3.63 16.76
C SER A 281 3.38 -3.90 15.55
N ASP A 282 3.52 -3.06 14.51
CA ASP A 282 2.80 -3.21 13.24
C ASP A 282 1.28 -3.32 13.41
N GLN A 283 0.73 -2.73 14.49
CA GLN A 283 -0.68 -2.84 14.91
C GLN A 283 -1.18 -4.30 15.09
N GLY A 284 -0.27 -5.25 15.36
CA GLY A 284 -0.53 -6.69 15.48
C GLY A 284 -1.31 -7.15 16.72
N GLY A 285 -2.27 -6.36 17.21
CA GLY A 285 -3.13 -6.66 18.35
C GLY A 285 -4.58 -6.27 18.11
N ASN A 286 -5.46 -6.65 19.04
CA ASN A 286 -6.91 -6.41 18.93
C ASN A 286 -7.51 -6.03 20.30
N GLU A 287 -7.05 -4.90 20.83
CA GLU A 287 -7.58 -4.27 22.04
C GLU A 287 -8.11 -2.88 21.71
N GLY A 288 -9.19 -2.46 22.36
CA GLY A 288 -9.80 -1.14 22.14
C GLY A 288 -10.38 -0.96 20.74
N ILE A 289 -10.49 0.31 20.33
CA ILE A 289 -10.95 0.78 19.01
C ILE A 289 -10.06 0.25 17.86
N LEU A 290 -10.67 -0.41 16.88
CA LEU A 290 -10.00 -0.87 15.67
C LEU A 290 -9.94 0.23 14.61
N ALA A 291 -8.92 1.09 14.69
CA ALA A 291 -8.75 2.23 13.77
C ALA A 291 -7.91 1.92 12.51
N MET A 292 -7.22 0.78 12.47
CA MET A 292 -6.29 0.36 11.41
C MET A 292 -6.16 -1.17 11.44
N GLY A 293 -5.81 -1.80 10.31
CA GLY A 293 -5.40 -3.22 10.31
C GLY A 293 -3.93 -3.38 10.74
N TRP A 294 -3.39 -4.60 10.64
CA TRP A 294 -2.00 -4.89 11.01
C TRP A 294 -1.09 -5.13 9.79
N GLY A 295 0.20 -4.85 9.94
CA GLY A 295 1.26 -5.16 8.97
C GLY A 295 2.00 -3.92 8.46
N SER A 296 2.39 -3.96 7.19
CA SER A 296 3.24 -2.96 6.52
C SER A 296 2.47 -1.91 5.71
N GLY A 297 1.28 -1.52 6.18
CA GLY A 297 0.34 -0.64 5.49
C GLY A 297 -0.49 0.16 6.48
#